data_AF-A0A4R8V2Q8-F1
#
_entry.id   AF-A0A4R8V2Q8-F1
#
_cell.length_a   1.000
_cell.length_b   1.000
_cell.length_c   1.000
_cell.angle_alpha   90.00
_cell.angle_beta   90.00
_cell.angle_gamma   90.00
#
_symmetry.space_group_name_H-M   'P 1'
#
loop_
_entity.id
_entity.type
_entity.pdbx_description
1 polymer ?
#
loop_
_entity_poly.entity_id
_entity_poly.type
_entity_poly.pdbx_seq_one_letter_code
_entity_poly.pdbx_strand_id
1 'polypeptide(L)' 'MTRLTLLDLSLVVLGGASGFGKSTFAASHFGQFETLSRDLFRRLVSNDENDQAATSKAVFGVLAMEFEPVDPRL' A
#
# COMPACT_ATOMS: atom_id res chain seq x y z
N MET A 1 -22.02 12.27 -8.18
CA MET A 1 -21.50 10.91 -8.44
C MET A 1 -20.31 11.07 -9.37
N THR A 2 -19.09 10.87 -8.87
CA THR A 2 -17.87 10.95 -9.67
C THR A 2 -17.47 9.54 -10.07
N ARG A 3 -17.24 9.30 -11.36
CA ARG A 3 -16.84 7.98 -11.88
C ARG A 3 -15.37 8.02 -12.27
N LEU A 4 -14.61 7.08 -11.72
CA LEU A 4 -13.20 6.86 -12.06
C LEU A 4 -13.10 5.50 -12.76
N THR A 5 -12.60 5.50 -14.00
CA THR A 5 -12.45 4.28 -14.79
C THR A 5 -10.99 3.85 -14.71
N LEU A 6 -10.75 2.61 -14.32
CA LEU A 6 -9.41 2.03 -14.19
C LEU A 6 -9.23 0.94 -15.25
N LEU A 7 -7.98 0.71 -15.64
CA LEU A 7 -7.60 -0.49 -16.38
C LEU A 7 -7.51 -1.67 -15.42
N ASP A 8 -7.72 -2.88 -15.93
CA ASP A 8 -7.59 -4.13 -15.15
C ASP A 8 -6.21 -4.26 -14.48
N LEU A 9 -5.15 -3.76 -15.13
CA LEU A 9 -3.80 -3.62 -14.57
C LEU A 9 -3.53 -2.13 -14.29
N SER A 10 -3.77 -1.72 -13.04
CA SER A 10 -3.48 -0.36 -12.58
C SER A 10 -2.96 -0.35 -11.15
N LEU A 11 -2.03 0.56 -10.86
CA LEU A 11 -1.57 0.83 -9.51
C LEU A 11 -2.32 2.04 -8.96
N VAL A 12 -3.23 1.80 -8.00
CA VAL A 12 -3.99 2.86 -7.35
C VAL A 12 -3.36 3.21 -6.01
N VAL A 13 -2.94 4.47 -5.86
CA VAL A 13 -2.34 4.98 -4.62
C VAL A 13 -3.35 5.87 -3.90
N LEU A 14 -3.82 5.43 -2.73
CA LEU A 14 -4.73 6.21 -1.89
C LEU A 14 -3.93 7.11 -0.94
N GLY A 15 -3.91 8.42 -1.23
CA GLY A 15 -3.28 9.44 -0.38
C GLY A 15 -4.31 10.27 0.40
N GLY A 16 -3.98 10.68 1.62
CA GLY A 16 -4.84 11.56 2.43
C GLY A 16 -4.55 11.46 3.93
N ALA A 17 -5.08 12.40 4.72
CA ALA A 17 -4.90 12.45 6.17
C ALA A 17 -5.42 11.17 6.88
N SER A 18 -4.94 10.92 8.10
CA SER A 18 -5.48 9.82 8.93
C SER A 18 -6.98 10.03 9.18
N GLY A 19 -7.77 8.95 9.23
CA GLY A 19 -9.21 9.03 9.45
C GLY A 19 -10.09 9.34 8.23
N PHE A 20 -9.52 9.68 7.07
CA PHE A 20 -10.28 9.95 5.83
C PHE A 20 -10.92 8.69 5.16
N GLY A 21 -10.86 7.53 5.82
CA GLY A 21 -11.52 6.32 5.34
C GLY A 21 -10.82 5.60 4.18
N LYS A 22 -9.50 5.79 3.97
CA LYS A 22 -8.74 5.12 2.89
C LYS A 22 -8.88 3.60 2.93
N SER A 23 -8.78 2.99 4.11
CA SER A 23 -8.94 1.54 4.31
C SER A 23 -10.38 1.10 4.04
N THR A 24 -11.37 1.86 4.50
CA THR A 24 -12.80 1.61 4.22
C THR A 24 -13.10 1.69 2.72
N PHE A 25 -12.56 2.70 2.05
CA PHE A 25 -12.69 2.87 0.60
C PHE A 25 -12.08 1.69 -0.14
N ALA A 26 -10.85 1.30 0.20
CA ALA A 26 -10.17 0.19 -0.44
C ALA A 26 -10.93 -1.14 -0.27
N ALA A 27 -11.36 -1.45 0.95
CA ALA A 27 -12.13 -2.66 1.27
C ALA A 27 -13.49 -2.73 0.56
N SER A 28 -14.03 -1.59 0.12
CA SER A 28 -15.32 -1.52 -0.57
C SER A 28 -15.18 -1.60 -2.10
N HIS A 29 -14.00 -1.34 -2.66
CA HIS A 29 -13.80 -1.19 -4.11
C HIS A 29 -12.77 -2.17 -4.70
N PHE A 30 -11.90 -2.76 -3.90
CA PHE A 30 -10.88 -3.72 -4.33
C PHE A 30 -11.05 -5.06 -3.62
N GLY A 31 -10.57 -6.14 -4.25
CA GLY A 31 -10.52 -7.46 -3.65
C GLY A 31 -9.64 -7.53 -2.41
N GLN A 32 -9.86 -8.56 -1.59
CA GLN A 32 -9.12 -8.78 -0.34
C GLN A 32 -7.60 -8.78 -0.51
N PHE A 33 -7.11 -9.29 -1.63
CA PHE A 33 -5.68 -9.41 -1.94
C PHE A 33 -5.17 -8.33 -2.90
N GLU A 34 -6.03 -7.39 -3.32
CA GLU A 34 -5.68 -6.30 -4.22
C GLU A 34 -5.29 -5.02 -3.46
N THR A 35 -5.41 -5.02 -2.13
CA THR A 35 -5.09 -3.86 -1.28
C THR A 35 -3.85 -4.14 -0.43
N LEU A 36 -2.82 -3.29 -0.59
CA LEU A 36 -1.64 -3.26 0.26
C LEU A 36 -1.71 -2.07 1.23
N SER A 37 -1.64 -2.33 2.54
CA SER A 37 -1.72 -1.29 3.57
C SER A 37 -0.40 -1.13 4.31
N ARG A 38 0.15 0.08 4.29
CA ARG A 38 1.38 0.42 5.03
C ARG A 38 1.24 0.18 6.54
N ASP A 39 0.06 0.43 7.10
CA ASP A 39 -0.17 0.28 8.54
C ASP A 39 -0.20 -1.20 8.94
N LEU A 40 -0.76 -2.07 8.07
CA LEU A 40 -0.69 -3.52 8.23
C LEU A 40 0.78 -3.99 8.25
N PHE A 41 1.59 -3.53 7.30
CA PHE A 41 2.99 -3.94 7.22
C PHE A 41 3.85 -3.39 8.36
N ARG A 42 3.54 -2.21 8.90
CA ARG A 42 4.19 -1.71 10.11
C ARG A 42 3.94 -2.64 11.30
N ARG A 43 2.69 -3.05 11.53
CA ARG A 43 2.38 -4.05 12.57
C ARG A 43 3.14 -5.35 12.38
N LEU A 44 3.24 -5.86 11.15
CA LEU A 44 3.94 -7.12 10.88
C LEU A 44 5.44 -7.02 11.19
N VAL A 45 6.05 -5.85 10.99
CA VAL A 45 7.51 -5.68 11.05
C VAL A 45 8.00 -5.14 12.40
N SER A 46 7.24 -4.26 13.05
CA SER A 46 7.62 -3.62 14.32
C SER A 46 6.69 -3.96 15.48
N ASN A 47 5.62 -4.74 15.24
CA ASN A 47 4.55 -4.97 16.22
C ASN A 47 3.81 -3.69 16.66
N ASP A 48 3.96 -2.59 15.91
CA ASP A 48 3.32 -1.29 16.15
C ASP A 48 2.95 -0.62 14.81
N GLU A 49 1.66 -0.32 14.60
CA GLU A 49 1.16 0.35 13.40
C GLU A 49 1.58 1.82 13.27
N ASN A 50 1.88 2.47 14.40
CA ASN A 50 2.21 3.88 14.46
C ASN A 50 3.73 4.13 14.35
N ASP A 51 4.55 3.08 14.38
CA ASP A 51 5.99 3.19 14.26
C ASP A 51 6.41 3.72 12.87
N GLN A 52 6.73 5.00 12.81
CA GLN A 52 7.15 5.66 11.58
C GLN A 52 8.54 5.19 11.13
N ALA A 53 9.40 4.71 12.03
CA ALA A 53 10.74 4.21 11.70
C ALA A 53 10.67 2.90 10.90
N ALA A 54 9.61 2.10 11.10
CA ALA A 54 9.35 0.88 10.35
C ALA A 54 8.78 1.11 8.95
N THR A 55 8.48 2.36 8.56
CA THR A 55 7.83 2.68 7.27
C THR A 55 8.63 2.21 6.07
N SER A 56 9.95 2.43 6.07
CA SER A 56 10.82 1.98 4.97
C SER A 56 10.76 0.47 4.83
N LYS A 57 10.94 -0.26 5.93
CA LYS A 57 10.89 -1.72 5.95
C LYS A 57 9.50 -2.27 5.57
N ALA A 58 8.43 -1.59 5.97
CA ALA A 58 7.05 -1.94 5.63
C ALA A 58 6.69 -1.69 4.16
N VAL A 59 7.18 -0.60 3.55
CA VAL A 59 6.91 -0.24 2.15
C VAL A 59 7.81 -1.02 1.19
N PHE A 60 9.11 -1.11 1.48
CA PHE A 60 10.08 -1.82 0.64
C PHE A 60 10.01 -3.33 0.80
N GLY A 61 9.68 -3.86 1.98
CA GLY A 61 9.59 -5.31 2.20
C GLY A 61 8.51 -6.02 1.39
N VAL A 62 7.55 -5.28 0.83
CA VAL A 62 6.44 -5.82 0.02
C VAL A 62 6.69 -5.61 -1.46
N LEU A 63 7.22 -4.45 -1.83
CA LEU A 63 7.62 -4.16 -3.21
C LEU A 63 8.85 -4.97 -3.63
N ALA A 64 9.78 -5.26 -2.70
CA ALA A 64 10.99 -6.03 -2.98
C ALA A 64 10.78 -7.54 -3.04
N MET A 65 9.60 -8.07 -2.63
CA MET A 65 9.30 -9.50 -2.78
C MET A 65 8.94 -9.87 -4.22
N GLU A 66 8.62 -8.89 -5.07
CA GLU A 66 8.26 -9.09 -6.48
C GLU A 66 9.22 -8.36 -7.45
N PHE A 67 10.12 -7.52 -6.95
CA PHE A 67 11.12 -6.84 -7.76
C PHE A 67 12.51 -7.17 -7.23
N GLU A 68 13.20 -8.06 -7.96
CA GLU A 68 14.66 -8.08 -7.97
C GLU A 68 15.17 -6.64 -8.17
N PRO A 69 16.22 -6.20 -7.47
CA PRO A 69 16.78 -4.88 -7.67
C PRO A 69 17.20 -4.71 -9.14
N VAL A 70 16.42 -3.96 -9.91
CA VAL A 70 16.80 -3.51 -11.25
C VAL A 70 17.96 -2.53 -11.08
N ASP A 71 19.08 -2.83 -11.71
CA ASP A 71 20.24 -1.95 -11.76
C ASP A 71 19.79 -0.57 -12.26
N PRO A 72 19.99 0.52 -11.48
CA PRO A 72 19.62 1.87 -11.90
C PRO A 72 20.43 2.39 -13.11
N ARG A 73 21.36 1.58 -13.64
CA ARG A 73 22.17 1.87 -14.83
C ARG A 73 21.70 1.16 -16.11
N LEU A 74 20.66 0.33 -16.05
CA LEU A 74 20.00 -0.23 -17.24
C LEU A 74 18.80 0.63 -17.66
#